data_AF-A0A1E4LM14-F1
#
_entry.id   AF-A0A1E4LM14-F1
#
_cell.length_a   1.000
_cell.length_b   1.000
_cell.length_c   1.000
_cell.angle_alpha   90.00
_cell.angle_beta   90.00
_cell.angle_gamma   90.00
#
_symmetry.space_group_name_H-M   'P 1'
#
loop_
_entity.id
_entity.type
_entity.pdbx_description
1 polymer ?
#
loop_
_entity_poly.entity_id
_entity_poly.type
_entity_poly.pdbx_seq_one_letter_code
_entity_poly.pdbx_strand_id
1 'polypeptide(L)'
;SAACEFTAVVPVSARTGEGLDVLKKELRALCVPSPQLFPDDMYCDQPERQLVAELIREKALRNLDKEVPHGVAVEIERFSEREDGLTEIGAVLYCERMSHKGILIGRGGSMLKKIGAEARADIEQLLDGKVFLELWVKVKEDWRNNPNQIRNFGYEESR
;
A
#
# COMPACT_ATOMS: atom_id res chain seq x y z
N SER A 1 -8.86 13.94 34.87
CA SER A 1 -9.16 13.53 33.49
C SER A 1 -10.03 14.59 32.83
N ALA A 2 -9.43 15.59 32.21
CA ALA A 2 -10.12 16.53 31.32
C ALA A 2 -9.04 17.03 30.36
N ALA A 3 -8.67 16.22 29.38
CA ALA A 3 -7.49 16.51 28.54
C ALA A 3 -7.82 17.33 27.29
N CYS A 4 -9.07 17.33 26.80
CA CYS A 4 -9.58 18.21 25.74
C CYS A 4 -11.11 18.33 25.86
N GLU A 5 -11.69 19.48 25.48
CA GLU A 5 -13.12 19.59 25.17
C GLU A 5 -13.34 19.11 23.74
N PHE A 6 -14.14 18.05 23.57
CA PHE A 6 -14.46 17.49 22.26
C PHE A 6 -15.74 18.12 21.72
N THR A 7 -15.71 18.56 20.45
CA THR A 7 -16.90 19.07 19.74
C THR A 7 -17.97 17.99 19.58
N ALA A 8 -17.55 16.74 19.37
CA ALA A 8 -18.43 15.57 19.32
C ALA A 8 -17.65 14.30 19.70
N VAL A 9 -18.35 13.30 20.25
CA VAL A 9 -17.83 11.96 20.49
C VAL A 9 -18.74 10.98 19.75
N VAL A 10 -18.23 10.39 18.66
CA VAL A 10 -19.00 9.48 17.80
C VAL A 10 -18.39 8.08 17.86
N PRO A 11 -19.07 7.08 18.45
CA PRO A 11 -18.60 5.70 18.41
C PRO A 11 -18.77 5.16 17.00
N VAL A 12 -17.73 4.50 16.46
CA VAL A 12 -17.75 3.94 15.10
C VAL A 12 -17.11 2.55 15.04
N SER A 13 -17.50 1.78 14.03
CA SER A 13 -16.81 0.57 13.60
C SER A 13 -16.59 0.63 12.10
N ALA A 14 -15.34 0.84 11.67
CA ALA A 14 -14.98 0.86 10.25
C ALA A 14 -15.25 -0.49 9.55
N ARG A 15 -15.17 -1.59 10.30
CA ARG A 15 -15.42 -2.95 9.77
C ARG A 15 -16.89 -3.22 9.49
N THR A 16 -17.80 -2.77 10.37
CA THR A 16 -19.25 -3.03 10.22
C THR A 16 -20.00 -1.86 9.59
N GLY A 17 -19.37 -0.69 9.50
CA GLY A 17 -19.97 0.55 9.05
C GLY A 17 -20.79 1.28 10.11
N GLU A 18 -20.92 0.72 11.31
CA GLU A 18 -21.70 1.32 12.40
C GLU A 18 -21.14 2.69 12.77
N GLY A 19 -22.03 3.68 12.91
CA GLY A 19 -21.70 5.05 13.28
C GLY A 19 -21.06 5.90 12.17
N LEU A 20 -20.75 5.34 10.99
CA LEU A 20 -20.08 6.11 9.92
C LEU A 20 -20.96 7.23 9.35
N ASP A 21 -22.28 7.03 9.26
CA ASP A 21 -23.18 8.09 8.78
C ASP A 21 -23.28 9.26 9.76
N VAL A 22 -23.28 8.97 11.06
CA VAL A 22 -23.23 9.99 12.11
C VAL A 22 -21.91 10.75 12.03
N LEU A 23 -20.78 10.03 11.91
CA LEU A 23 -19.47 10.63 11.73
C LEU A 23 -19.41 11.56 10.50
N LYS A 24 -19.90 11.10 9.35
CA LYS A 24 -19.95 11.91 8.12
C LYS A 24 -20.79 13.17 8.30
N LYS A 25 -21.89 13.10 9.05
CA LYS A 25 -22.74 14.26 9.35
C LYS A 25 -22.02 15.28 10.23
N GLU A 26 -21.36 14.84 11.30
CA GLU A 26 -20.58 15.71 12.18
C GLU A 26 -19.43 16.39 11.41
N LEU A 27 -18.68 15.62 10.60
CA LEU A 27 -17.61 16.16 9.77
C LEU A 27 -18.13 17.19 8.77
N ARG A 28 -19.27 16.92 8.11
CA ARG A 28 -19.88 17.85 7.14
C ARG A 28 -20.28 19.17 7.79
N ALA A 29 -20.73 19.16 9.04
CA ALA A 29 -21.08 20.38 9.78
C ALA A 29 -19.87 21.27 10.10
N LEU A 30 -18.65 20.72 10.05
CA LEU A 30 -17.39 21.43 10.29
C LEU A 30 -16.72 21.91 8.99
N CYS A 31 -17.19 21.48 7.82
CA CYS A 31 -16.64 21.92 6.54
C CYS A 31 -16.89 23.41 6.29
N VAL A 32 -15.89 24.10 5.77
CA VAL A 32 -16.02 25.48 5.28
C VAL A 32 -16.40 25.50 3.80
N PRO A 33 -17.10 26.53 3.30
CA PRO A 33 -17.31 26.71 1.88
C PRO A 33 -15.98 26.74 1.11
N SER A 34 -15.86 25.90 0.07
CA SER A 34 -14.68 25.78 -0.78
C SER A 34 -15.09 25.38 -2.19
N PRO A 35 -14.35 25.79 -3.24
CA PRO A 35 -14.48 25.15 -4.55
C PRO A 35 -14.13 23.66 -4.46
N GLN A 36 -14.64 22.90 -5.42
CA GLN A 36 -14.24 21.52 -5.64
C GLN A 36 -12.77 21.47 -6.05
N LEU A 37 -11.94 20.80 -5.24
CA LEU A 37 -10.49 20.71 -5.48
C LEU A 37 -10.11 19.49 -6.33
N PHE A 38 -10.95 18.45 -6.33
CA PHE A 38 -10.70 17.18 -7.01
C PHE A 38 -11.94 16.72 -7.80
N PRO A 39 -11.78 16.07 -8.96
CA PRO A 39 -12.88 15.49 -9.73
C PRO A 39 -13.73 14.48 -8.93
N ASP A 40 -14.99 14.28 -9.32
CA ASP A 40 -15.92 13.35 -8.64
C ASP A 40 -15.53 11.88 -8.80
N ASP A 41 -14.81 11.54 -9.86
CA ASP A 41 -14.32 10.20 -10.20
C ASP A 41 -12.94 9.90 -9.62
N MET A 42 -12.31 10.87 -8.95
CA MET A 42 -11.00 10.72 -8.36
C MET A 42 -11.11 10.00 -7.00
N TYR A 43 -10.75 8.72 -6.98
CA TYR A 43 -10.73 7.91 -5.75
C TYR A 43 -9.54 8.23 -4.83
N CYS A 44 -8.38 8.57 -5.41
CA CYS A 44 -7.14 8.80 -4.70
C CYS A 44 -6.23 9.73 -5.51
N ASP A 45 -5.37 10.49 -4.82
CA ASP A 45 -4.34 11.34 -5.42
C ASP A 45 -2.98 10.66 -5.58
N GLN A 46 -2.88 9.42 -5.11
CA GLN A 46 -1.66 8.63 -5.20
C GLN A 46 -1.51 8.04 -6.61
N PRO A 47 -0.30 8.08 -7.20
CA PRO A 47 -0.03 7.42 -8.48
C PRO A 47 -0.31 5.92 -8.42
N GLU A 48 -0.81 5.33 -9.51
CA GLU A 48 -1.11 3.89 -9.60
C GLU A 48 0.08 3.01 -9.20
N ARG A 49 1.30 3.38 -9.59
CA ARG A 49 2.52 2.66 -9.21
C ARG A 49 2.67 2.54 -7.69
N GLN A 50 2.30 3.58 -6.95
CA GLN A 50 2.37 3.59 -5.50
C GLN A 50 1.25 2.73 -4.90
N LEU A 51 0.03 2.82 -5.42
CA LEU A 51 -1.07 1.94 -5.02
C LEU A 51 -0.73 0.46 -5.25
N VAL A 52 -0.13 0.13 -6.39
CA VAL A 52 0.35 -1.23 -6.69
C VAL A 52 1.45 -1.68 -5.74
N ALA A 53 2.43 -0.82 -5.44
CA ALA A 53 3.47 -1.12 -4.44
C ALA A 53 2.84 -1.42 -3.06
N GLU A 54 1.84 -0.64 -2.67
CA GLU A 54 1.11 -0.80 -1.41
C GLU A 54 0.28 -2.07 -1.37
N LEU A 55 -0.38 -2.47 -2.47
CA LEU A 55 -1.09 -3.76 -2.55
C LEU A 55 -0.13 -4.94 -2.36
N ILE A 56 1.05 -4.91 -2.99
CA ILE A 56 2.08 -5.93 -2.79
C ILE A 56 2.57 -5.93 -1.35
N ARG A 57 2.84 -4.75 -0.79
CA ARG A 57 3.29 -4.57 0.60
C ARG A 57 2.25 -5.09 1.58
N GLU A 58 0.96 -4.83 1.35
CA GLU A 58 -0.15 -5.36 2.15
C GLU A 58 -0.17 -6.89 2.16
N LYS A 59 0.01 -7.54 1.01
CA LYS A 59 0.09 -9.01 0.96
C LYS A 59 1.31 -9.55 1.67
N ALA A 60 2.45 -8.87 1.58
CA ALA A 60 3.62 -9.21 2.39
C ALA A 60 3.30 -9.07 3.89
N LEU A 61 2.66 -7.97 4.32
CA LEU A 61 2.24 -7.76 5.71
C LEU A 61 1.30 -8.85 6.24
N ARG A 62 0.34 -9.29 5.41
CA ARG A 62 -0.67 -10.30 5.80
C ARG A 62 -0.13 -11.73 5.85
N ASN A 63 0.86 -12.05 5.03
CA ASN A 63 1.36 -13.41 4.87
C ASN A 63 2.63 -13.73 5.64
N LEU A 64 3.32 -12.72 6.15
CA LEU A 64 4.55 -12.86 6.93
C LEU A 64 4.24 -12.67 8.41
N ASP A 65 5.06 -13.29 9.26
CA ASP A 65 4.91 -13.21 10.71
C ASP A 65 6.02 -12.38 11.37
N LYS A 66 5.76 -12.00 12.62
CA LYS A 66 6.71 -11.32 13.53
C LYS A 66 7.20 -9.99 12.96
N GLU A 67 8.50 -9.71 13.04
CA GLU A 67 9.10 -8.43 12.63
C GLU A 67 9.40 -8.32 11.13
N VAL A 68 9.42 -9.44 10.42
CA VAL A 68 9.77 -9.52 8.98
C VAL A 68 8.93 -8.56 8.13
N PRO A 69 7.58 -8.53 8.24
CA PRO A 69 6.76 -7.69 7.37
C PRO A 69 7.04 -6.18 7.53
N HIS A 70 7.42 -5.72 8.73
CA HIS A 70 7.69 -4.30 9.00
C HIS A 70 9.04 -3.80 8.43
N GLY A 71 9.90 -4.71 7.97
CA GLY A 71 11.17 -4.40 7.32
C GLY A 71 11.12 -4.46 5.79
N VAL A 72 9.91 -4.57 5.21
CA VAL A 72 9.71 -4.71 3.75
C VAL A 72 9.38 -3.37 3.11
N ALA A 73 10.14 -3.00 2.09
CA ALA A 73 9.78 -1.94 1.14
C ALA A 73 9.50 -2.56 -0.24
N VAL A 74 8.63 -1.93 -1.00
CA VAL A 74 8.30 -2.36 -2.38
C VAL A 74 8.61 -1.23 -3.34
N GLU A 75 9.35 -1.54 -4.39
CA GLU A 75 9.65 -0.61 -5.48
C GLU A 75 9.13 -1.19 -6.80
N ILE A 76 8.47 -0.36 -7.61
CA ILE A 76 8.04 -0.74 -8.97
C ILE A 76 9.13 -0.30 -9.95
N GLU A 77 9.91 -1.25 -10.46
CA GLU A 77 10.98 -0.99 -11.44
C GLU A 77 10.43 -0.89 -12.87
N ARG A 78 9.32 -1.58 -13.16
CA ARG A 78 8.69 -1.59 -14.48
C ARG A 78 7.18 -1.54 -14.36
N PHE A 79 6.56 -0.70 -15.18
CA PHE A 79 5.11 -0.63 -15.33
C PHE A 79 4.83 -0.12 -16.75
N SER A 80 4.35 -1.01 -17.60
CA SER A 80 4.07 -0.74 -19.01
C SER A 80 2.84 -1.51 -19.46
N GLU A 81 1.95 -0.84 -20.15
CA GLU A 81 0.80 -1.47 -20.81
C GLU A 81 1.20 -1.90 -22.22
N ARG A 82 0.85 -3.13 -22.61
CA ARG A 82 1.07 -3.65 -23.95
C ARG A 82 -0.10 -3.31 -24.87
N GLU A 83 0.13 -3.36 -26.17
CA GLU A 83 -0.91 -3.12 -27.19
C GLU A 83 -2.11 -4.09 -27.10
N ASP A 84 -1.92 -5.28 -26.52
CA ASP A 84 -2.97 -6.28 -26.30
C ASP A 84 -3.76 -6.07 -24.99
N GLY A 85 -3.51 -4.96 -24.27
CA GLY A 85 -4.18 -4.62 -23.02
C GLY A 85 -3.65 -5.37 -21.79
N LEU A 86 -2.51 -6.07 -21.91
CA LEU A 86 -1.83 -6.68 -20.76
C LEU A 86 -0.90 -5.66 -20.09
N THR A 87 -1.09 -5.42 -18.80
CA THR A 87 -0.18 -4.59 -18.00
C THR A 87 0.95 -5.44 -17.44
N GLU A 88 2.19 -5.11 -17.78
CA GLU A 88 3.38 -5.77 -17.26
C GLU A 88 4.01 -4.94 -16.14
N ILE A 89 4.13 -5.57 -14.97
CA ILE A 89 4.62 -4.94 -13.74
C ILE A 89 5.80 -5.74 -13.22
N GLY A 90 6.95 -5.08 -13.06
CA GLY A 90 8.12 -5.61 -12.37
C GLY A 90 8.31 -4.90 -11.05
N ALA A 91 8.30 -5.65 -9.95
CA ALA A 91 8.44 -5.10 -8.60
C ALA A 91 9.53 -5.81 -7.79
N VAL A 92 10.18 -5.06 -6.91
CA VAL A 92 11.20 -5.56 -5.98
C VAL A 92 10.74 -5.37 -4.55
N LEU A 93 10.74 -6.47 -3.81
CA LEU A 93 10.61 -6.47 -2.36
C LEU A 93 12.01 -6.37 -1.74
N TYR A 94 12.28 -5.27 -1.06
CA TYR A 94 13.50 -5.09 -0.27
C TYR A 94 13.30 -5.55 1.16
N CYS A 95 14.31 -6.22 1.70
CA CYS A 95 14.39 -6.53 3.13
C CYS A 95 15.79 -6.21 3.67
N GLU A 96 15.87 -6.02 4.98
CA GLU A 96 17.12 -5.58 5.63
C GLU A 96 18.14 -6.70 5.84
N ARG A 97 17.72 -7.96 5.87
CA ARG A 97 18.56 -9.09 6.27
C ARG A 97 18.41 -10.27 5.33
N MET A 98 19.49 -11.01 5.11
CA MET A 98 19.47 -12.25 4.32
C MET A 98 18.53 -13.32 4.88
N SER A 99 18.35 -13.39 6.20
CA SER A 99 17.36 -14.29 6.83
C SER A 99 15.93 -13.96 6.39
N HIS A 100 15.58 -12.67 6.30
CA HIS A 100 14.25 -12.21 5.88
C HIS A 100 14.01 -12.51 4.40
N LYS A 101 15.04 -12.40 3.55
CA LYS A 101 14.95 -12.80 2.14
C LYS A 101 14.52 -14.27 1.99
N GLY A 102 15.09 -15.16 2.80
CA GLY A 102 14.67 -16.57 2.81
C GLY A 102 13.20 -16.77 3.18
N ILE A 103 12.70 -16.00 4.15
CA ILE A 103 11.30 -16.06 4.62
C ILE A 103 10.35 -15.50 3.55
N LEU A 104 10.70 -14.36 2.94
CA LEU A 104 9.94 -13.74 1.85
C LEU A 104 9.79 -14.66 0.64
N ILE A 105 10.86 -15.37 0.28
CA ILE A 105 10.82 -16.33 -0.83
C ILE A 105 10.00 -17.56 -0.42
N GLY A 106 10.23 -18.08 0.78
CA GLY A 106 9.62 -19.32 1.26
C GLY A 106 10.20 -20.56 0.58
N ARG A 107 9.83 -21.75 1.09
CA ARG A 107 10.36 -23.02 0.57
C ARG A 107 9.95 -23.20 -0.89
N GLY A 108 10.93 -23.26 -1.80
CA GLY A 108 10.67 -23.39 -3.24
C GLY A 108 9.94 -22.20 -3.86
N GLY A 109 10.04 -20.99 -3.26
CA GLY A 109 9.35 -19.80 -3.76
C GLY A 109 7.86 -19.73 -3.39
N SER A 110 7.38 -20.61 -2.51
CA SER A 110 5.95 -20.73 -2.19
C SER A 110 5.35 -19.46 -1.60
N MET A 111 6.09 -18.74 -0.75
CA MET A 111 5.60 -17.53 -0.10
C MET A 111 5.54 -16.36 -1.09
N LEU A 112 6.61 -16.14 -1.86
CA LEU A 112 6.62 -15.09 -2.88
C LEU A 112 5.55 -15.31 -3.95
N LYS A 113 5.32 -16.58 -4.33
CA LYS A 113 4.23 -16.95 -5.24
C LYS A 113 2.86 -16.63 -4.65
N LYS A 114 2.64 -16.89 -3.36
CA LYS A 114 1.38 -16.57 -2.67
C LYS A 114 1.13 -15.07 -2.64
N ILE A 115 2.14 -14.29 -2.20
CA ILE A 115 2.10 -12.82 -2.19
C ILE A 115 1.79 -12.28 -3.58
N GLY A 116 2.50 -12.73 -4.61
CA GLY A 116 2.28 -12.29 -5.98
C GLY A 116 0.91 -12.67 -6.54
N ALA A 117 0.40 -13.87 -6.22
CA ALA A 117 -0.93 -14.28 -6.68
C ALA A 117 -2.05 -13.44 -6.07
N GLU A 118 -1.99 -13.19 -4.76
CA GLU A 118 -2.97 -12.36 -4.04
C GLU A 118 -2.86 -10.89 -4.45
N ALA A 119 -1.64 -10.35 -4.60
CA ALA A 119 -1.44 -8.96 -5.02
C ALA A 119 -1.92 -8.75 -6.46
N ARG A 120 -1.60 -9.66 -7.38
CA ARG A 120 -2.03 -9.57 -8.78
C ARG A 120 -3.55 -9.50 -8.89
N ALA A 121 -4.30 -10.30 -8.14
CA ALA A 121 -5.76 -10.28 -8.18
C ALA A 121 -6.34 -8.90 -7.79
N ASP A 122 -5.78 -8.26 -6.76
CA ASP A 122 -6.20 -6.92 -6.34
C ASP A 122 -5.75 -5.85 -7.34
N ILE A 123 -4.56 -5.99 -7.93
CA ILE A 123 -4.06 -5.06 -8.96
C ILE A 123 -4.91 -5.15 -10.24
N GLU A 124 -5.33 -6.34 -10.64
CA GLU A 124 -6.24 -6.51 -11.79
C GLU A 124 -7.58 -5.81 -11.56
N GLN A 125 -8.09 -5.81 -10.32
CA GLN A 125 -9.28 -5.04 -9.95
C GLN A 125 -9.03 -3.54 -9.94
N LEU A 126 -7.86 -3.10 -9.44
CA LEU A 126 -7.49 -1.69 -9.39
C LEU A 126 -7.36 -1.08 -10.80
N LEU A 127 -6.73 -1.82 -11.72
CA LEU A 127 -6.44 -1.35 -13.08
C LEU A 127 -7.51 -1.72 -14.12
N ASP A 128 -8.55 -2.44 -13.70
CA ASP A 128 -9.60 -2.99 -14.59
C ASP A 128 -9.04 -3.71 -15.82
N GLY A 129 -8.04 -4.58 -15.61
CA GLY A 129 -7.27 -5.19 -16.70
C GLY A 129 -6.45 -6.40 -16.29
N LYS A 130 -5.91 -7.14 -17.27
CA LYS A 130 -5.05 -8.30 -16.99
C LYS A 130 -3.65 -7.83 -16.64
N VAL A 131 -3.02 -8.52 -15.68
CA VAL A 131 -1.71 -8.15 -15.18
C VAL A 131 -0.74 -9.32 -15.23
N PHE A 132 0.45 -9.08 -15.78
CA PHE A 132 1.62 -9.91 -15.57
C PHE A 132 2.50 -9.28 -14.49
N LEU A 133 2.51 -9.89 -13.30
CA LEU A 133 3.29 -9.41 -12.16
C LEU A 133 4.54 -10.27 -11.95
N GLU A 134 5.71 -9.66 -12.12
CA GLU A 134 7.01 -10.25 -11.81
C GLU A 134 7.55 -9.67 -10.50
N LEU A 135 7.91 -10.54 -9.56
CA LEU A 135 8.41 -10.15 -8.24
C LEU A 135 9.84 -10.64 -8.01
N TRP A 136 10.67 -9.75 -7.47
CA TRP A 136 12.04 -10.03 -7.05
C TRP A 136 12.24 -9.72 -5.57
N VAL A 137 13.18 -10.42 -4.92
CA VAL A 137 13.56 -10.12 -3.53
C VAL A 137 15.03 -9.73 -3.46
N LYS A 138 15.30 -8.49 -3.05
CA LYS A 138 16.65 -7.94 -2.86
C LYS A 138 16.89 -7.66 -1.37
N VAL A 139 18.14 -7.81 -0.93
CA VAL A 139 18.55 -7.38 0.41
C VAL A 139 19.18 -6.01 0.27
N LYS A 140 18.73 -5.08 1.11
CA LYS A 140 19.29 -3.74 1.23
C LYS A 140 19.42 -3.45 2.71
N GLU A 141 20.62 -3.66 3.23
CA GLU A 141 20.90 -3.51 4.65
C GLU A 141 20.62 -2.08 5.10
N ASP A 142 20.00 -1.95 6.28
CA ASP A 142 19.78 -0.68 6.96
C ASP A 142 19.06 0.40 6.12
N TRP A 143 18.21 -0.02 5.17
CA TRP A 143 17.58 0.92 4.23
C TRP A 143 16.68 1.94 4.96
N ARG A 144 16.09 1.57 6.10
CA ARG A 144 15.23 2.45 6.92
C ARG A 144 15.99 3.60 7.57
N ASN A 145 17.32 3.51 7.69
CA ASN A 145 18.16 4.57 8.21
C ASN A 145 18.88 5.34 7.09
N ASN A 146 18.66 4.98 5.82
CA ASN A 146 19.27 5.63 4.68
C ASN A 146 18.28 6.63 4.04
N PRO A 147 18.48 7.95 4.22
CA PRO A 147 17.54 8.96 3.72
C PRO A 147 17.29 8.89 2.22
N ASN A 148 18.30 8.52 1.43
CA ASN A 148 18.13 8.36 -0.01
C ASN A 148 17.21 7.19 -0.35
N GLN A 149 17.26 6.11 0.42
CA GLN A 149 16.39 4.95 0.19
C GLN A 149 14.96 5.20 0.66
N ILE A 150 14.80 5.86 1.80
CA ILE A 150 13.51 6.32 2.31
C ILE A 150 12.82 7.18 1.24
N ARG A 151 13.53 8.14 0.66
CA ARG A 151 13.03 8.96 -0.45
C ARG A 151 12.65 8.11 -1.67
N ASN A 152 13.53 7.21 -2.09
CA ASN A 152 13.27 6.37 -3.27
C ASN A 152 12.06 5.45 -3.10
N PHE A 153 11.73 5.07 -1.87
CA PHE A 153 10.53 4.27 -1.56
C PHE A 153 9.28 5.11 -1.32
N GLY A 154 9.33 6.43 -1.53
CA GLY A 154 8.19 7.33 -1.38
C GLY A 154 7.85 7.66 0.08
N TYR A 155 8.76 7.41 1.03
CA TYR A 155 8.58 7.71 2.45
C TYR A 155 9.17 9.08 2.84
N GLU A 156 9.11 10.08 1.96
CA GLU A 156 9.48 11.45 2.36
C GLU A 156 8.41 12.05 3.27
N GLU A 157 8.83 12.80 4.29
CA GLU A 157 8.00 13.88 4.83
C GLU A 157 7.90 14.96 3.74
N SER A 158 6.91 14.82 2.86
CA SER A 158 6.39 15.99 2.15
C SER A 158 5.85 16.92 3.23
N ARG A 159 6.55 18.04 3.46
CA ARG A 159 6.02 19.19 4.19
C ARG A 159 4.69 19.66 3.61
#